data_AF-A0A1G7JGS3-F1
#
_entry.id   AF-A0A1G7JGS3-F1
#
_cell.length_a   1.000
_cell.length_b   1.000
_cell.length_c   1.000
_cell.angle_alpha   90.00
_cell.angle_beta   90.00
_cell.angle_gamma   90.00
#
_symmetry.space_group_name_H-M   'P 1'
#
loop_
_entity.id
_entity.type
_entity.pdbx_description
1 polymer ?
#
loop_
_entity_poly.entity_id
_entity_poly.type
_entity_poly.pdbx_seq_one_letter_code
_entity_poly.pdbx_strand_id
1 'polypeptide(L)'
;MTNKAFWAQKLRSAIKAADSGPSENDLAGAPILTYWRPHVSRHGAPILWGIASGHPRLRGGWITTSQLVAIDANQGWARTASRWYALGRPFSDYERTIAKGLGMEEAPSGFVQIEVPGYRPLDDLSLLDQLLMAWRDRIRQDDTGGD
;
A
#
# COMPACT_ATOMS: atom_id res chain seq x y z
N MET A 1 24.02 -10.00 11.35
CA MET A 1 22.56 -10.12 11.15
C MET A 1 22.29 -10.65 9.76
N THR A 2 21.46 -11.68 9.60
CA THR A 2 21.04 -12.16 8.27
C THR A 2 20.04 -11.18 7.65
N ASN A 3 19.95 -11.12 6.32
CA ASN A 3 18.94 -10.29 5.64
C ASN A 3 17.51 -10.58 6.13
N LYS A 4 17.22 -11.84 6.46
CA LYS A 4 15.91 -12.27 6.99
C LYS A 4 15.57 -11.63 8.34
N ALA A 5 16.53 -11.62 9.27
CA ALA A 5 16.33 -11.05 10.60
C ALA A 5 16.14 -9.52 10.55
N PHE A 6 16.91 -8.83 9.71
CA PHE A 6 16.75 -7.39 9.48
C PHE A 6 15.37 -7.06 8.89
N TRP A 7 14.91 -7.83 7.91
CA TRP A 7 13.58 -7.65 7.32
C TRP A 7 12.45 -7.90 8.30
N ALA A 8 12.53 -8.96 9.11
CA ALA A 8 11.54 -9.23 10.16
C ALA A 8 11.46 -8.08 11.16
N GLN A 9 12.60 -7.58 11.63
CA GLN A 9 12.64 -6.44 12.55
C GLN A 9 12.01 -5.18 11.95
N LYS A 10 12.32 -4.90 10.69
CA LYS A 10 11.76 -3.74 9.98
C LYS A 10 10.24 -3.81 9.86
N LEU A 11 9.70 -5.01 9.57
CA LEU A 11 8.26 -5.23 9.50
C LEU A 11 7.61 -5.05 10.86
N ARG A 12 8.17 -5.60 11.94
CA ARG A 12 7.66 -5.41 13.31
C ARG A 12 7.60 -3.95 13.72
N SER A 13 8.67 -3.21 13.47
CA SER A 13 8.70 -1.76 13.71
C SER A 13 7.62 -1.03 12.90
N ALA A 14 7.36 -1.45 11.67
CA ALA A 14 6.29 -0.87 10.85
C ALA A 14 4.89 -1.22 11.36
N ILE A 15 4.67 -2.45 11.88
CA ILE A 15 3.40 -2.87 12.48
C ILE A 15 3.11 -2.04 13.72
N LYS A 16 4.08 -1.92 14.63
CA LYS A 16 3.93 -1.11 15.84
C LYS A 16 3.60 0.35 15.52
N ALA A 17 4.25 0.92 14.50
CA ALA A 17 3.95 2.27 14.05
C ALA A 17 2.54 2.39 13.46
N ALA A 18 2.10 1.39 12.67
CA ALA A 18 0.73 1.35 12.13
C ALA A 18 -0.34 1.32 13.22
N ASP A 19 -0.10 0.55 14.30
CA ASP A 19 -1.07 0.42 15.40
C ASP A 19 -1.29 1.74 16.16
N SER A 20 -0.28 2.63 16.18
CA SER A 20 -0.40 3.97 16.77
C SER A 20 -0.95 5.02 15.79
N GLY A 21 -1.02 4.70 14.49
CA GLY A 21 -1.27 5.67 13.43
C GLY A 21 -0.08 6.64 13.21
N PRO A 22 -0.09 7.38 12.08
CA PRO A 22 0.92 8.39 11.84
C PRO A 22 0.67 9.66 12.67
N SER A 23 1.74 10.33 13.09
CA SER A 23 1.65 11.72 13.58
C SER A 23 1.49 12.71 12.43
N GLU A 24 1.11 13.96 12.73
CA GLU A 24 1.10 15.03 11.74
C GLU A 24 2.46 15.22 11.06
N ASN A 25 3.55 15.13 11.83
CA ASN A 25 4.92 15.23 11.30
C ASN A 25 5.28 14.05 10.39
N ASP A 26 4.79 12.85 10.70
CA ASP A 26 4.99 11.68 9.83
C ASP A 26 4.37 11.92 8.46
N LEU A 27 3.18 12.51 8.39
CA LEU A 27 2.49 12.78 7.13
C LEU A 27 3.02 14.02 6.40
N ALA A 28 3.39 15.07 7.13
CA ALA A 28 3.97 16.29 6.54
C ALA A 28 5.28 15.99 5.77
N GLY A 29 6.08 15.04 6.27
CA GLY A 29 7.30 14.57 5.60
C GLY A 29 7.09 13.39 4.65
N ALA A 30 5.88 12.84 4.54
CA ALA A 30 5.62 11.64 3.74
C ALA A 30 5.50 11.97 2.25
N PRO A 31 5.99 11.10 1.35
CA PRO A 31 5.65 11.18 -0.06
C PRO A 31 4.14 11.00 -0.26
N ILE A 32 3.59 11.72 -1.25
CA ILE A 32 2.19 11.55 -1.65
C ILE A 32 2.13 10.43 -2.69
N LEU A 33 1.21 9.48 -2.52
CA LEU A 33 0.90 8.46 -3.51
C LEU A 33 -0.50 8.72 -4.10
N THR A 34 -0.56 9.15 -5.35
CA THR A 34 -1.80 9.43 -6.08
C THR A 34 -2.07 8.37 -7.13
N TYR A 35 -3.33 8.16 -7.48
CA TYR A 35 -3.82 7.07 -8.31
C TYR A 35 -3.30 5.72 -7.83
N TRP A 36 -3.38 5.53 -6.52
CA TRP A 36 -2.89 4.32 -5.87
C TRP A 36 -3.87 3.16 -6.05
N ARG A 37 -3.33 1.96 -6.25
CA ARG A 37 -4.08 0.70 -6.38
C ARG A 37 -3.38 -0.41 -5.60
N PRO A 38 -4.07 -1.10 -4.68
CA PRO A 38 -3.48 -2.25 -4.01
C PRO A 38 -3.23 -3.38 -5.00
N HIS A 39 -2.11 -4.05 -4.81
CA HIS A 39 -1.70 -5.20 -5.59
C HIS A 39 -1.18 -6.27 -4.65
N VAL A 40 -1.51 -7.53 -4.90
CA VAL A 40 -1.09 -8.65 -4.07
C VAL A 40 -0.22 -9.61 -4.87
N SER A 41 0.92 -9.97 -4.29
CA SER A 41 1.78 -11.00 -4.88
C SER A 41 1.16 -12.38 -4.76
N ARG A 42 1.68 -13.35 -5.52
CA ARG A 42 1.32 -14.78 -5.37
C ARG A 42 1.49 -15.35 -3.95
N HIS A 43 2.28 -14.67 -3.10
CA HIS A 43 2.54 -15.07 -1.72
C HIS A 43 1.69 -14.32 -0.70
N GLY A 44 0.68 -13.56 -1.15
CA GLY A 44 -0.21 -12.82 -0.25
C GLY A 44 0.42 -11.58 0.39
N ALA A 45 1.58 -11.11 -0.09
CA ALA A 45 2.17 -9.87 0.37
C ALA A 45 1.62 -8.69 -0.47
N PRO A 46 0.79 -7.80 0.12
CA PRO A 46 0.26 -6.65 -0.58
C PRO A 46 1.30 -5.53 -0.71
N ILE A 47 1.17 -4.74 -1.77
CA ILE A 47 1.90 -3.50 -2.05
C ILE A 47 0.89 -2.46 -2.57
N LEU A 48 1.31 -1.20 -2.64
CA LEU A 48 0.62 -0.20 -3.44
C LEU A 48 1.41 0.05 -4.72
N TRP A 49 0.69 0.19 -5.82
CA TRP A 49 1.18 0.75 -7.07
C TRP A 49 0.51 2.11 -7.29
N GLY A 50 1.27 3.13 -7.69
CA GLY A 50 0.72 4.48 -7.87
C GLY A 50 1.77 5.52 -8.24
N ILE A 51 1.35 6.76 -8.46
CA ILE A 51 2.24 7.89 -8.76
C ILE A 51 2.75 8.50 -7.46
N ALA A 52 4.05 8.40 -7.22
CA ALA A 52 4.69 9.06 -6.09
C ALA A 52 5.16 10.47 -6.46
N SER A 53 4.93 11.43 -5.58
CA SER A 53 5.51 12.78 -5.62
C SER A 53 6.09 13.14 -4.25
N GLY A 54 7.02 14.12 -4.22
CA GLY A 54 7.72 14.50 -2.98
C GLY A 54 8.62 13.40 -2.41
N HIS A 55 8.93 12.35 -3.18
CA HIS A 55 9.69 11.22 -2.69
C HIS A 55 11.19 11.56 -2.55
N PRO A 56 11.82 11.41 -1.37
CA PRO A 56 13.20 11.88 -1.13
C PRO A 56 14.29 11.27 -2.02
N ARG A 57 13.99 10.15 -2.69
CA ARG A 57 14.95 9.39 -3.52
C ARG A 57 14.52 9.16 -4.98
N LEU A 58 13.25 9.38 -5.32
CA LEU A 58 12.72 9.03 -6.62
C LEU A 58 12.28 10.31 -7.33
N ARG A 59 12.70 10.48 -8.59
CA ARG A 59 12.04 11.46 -9.46
C ARG A 59 10.60 10.97 -9.62
N GLY A 60 9.63 11.84 -9.33
CA GLY A 60 8.22 11.45 -9.24
C GLY A 60 7.74 10.65 -10.45
N GLY A 61 6.72 9.82 -10.25
CA GLY A 61 6.23 8.89 -11.27
C GLY A 61 5.64 7.62 -10.69
N TRP A 62 5.29 6.68 -11.57
CA TRP A 62 4.74 5.39 -11.19
C TRP A 62 5.76 4.55 -10.42
N ILE A 63 5.36 4.05 -9.26
CA ILE A 63 6.18 3.19 -8.41
C ILE A 63 5.36 2.01 -7.89
N THR A 64 6.06 0.96 -7.49
CA THR A 64 5.56 0.00 -6.50
C THR A 64 6.19 0.33 -5.14
N THR A 65 5.42 0.22 -4.07
CA THR A 65 5.95 0.41 -2.72
C THR A 65 6.65 -0.86 -2.21
N SER A 66 7.41 -0.74 -1.13
CA SER A 66 7.68 -1.92 -0.29
C SER A 66 6.37 -2.49 0.27
N GLN A 67 6.42 -3.69 0.84
CA GLN A 67 5.26 -4.37 1.42
C GLN A 67 4.39 -3.42 2.26
N LEU A 68 3.10 -3.41 1.96
CA LEU A 68 2.07 -2.68 2.69
C LEU A 68 1.81 -3.38 4.02
N VAL A 69 1.71 -2.61 5.08
CA VAL A 69 1.53 -3.07 6.46
C VAL A 69 0.16 -2.66 7.00
N ALA A 70 -0.26 -1.43 6.69
CA ALA A 70 -1.57 -0.91 7.02
C ALA A 70 -1.95 0.19 6.03
N ILE A 71 -3.24 0.42 5.87
CA ILE A 71 -3.81 1.50 5.10
C ILE A 71 -5.06 2.00 5.81
N ASP A 72 -5.28 3.31 5.76
CA ASP A 72 -6.57 3.91 6.06
C ASP A 72 -6.87 4.90 4.95
N ALA A 73 -7.69 4.46 3.99
CA ALA A 73 -8.06 5.27 2.83
C ALA A 73 -8.94 6.47 3.22
N ASN A 74 -9.71 6.37 4.32
CA ASN A 74 -10.58 7.44 4.79
C ASN A 74 -9.77 8.55 5.47
N GLN A 75 -8.75 8.16 6.25
CA GLN A 75 -7.81 9.11 6.87
C GLN A 75 -6.64 9.49 5.95
N GLY A 76 -6.59 8.94 4.74
CA GLY A 76 -5.66 9.36 3.69
C GLY A 76 -4.21 8.96 3.95
N TRP A 77 -3.93 7.81 4.55
CA TRP A 77 -2.56 7.36 4.79
C TRP A 77 -2.34 5.87 4.54
N ALA A 78 -1.08 5.51 4.25
CA ALA A 78 -0.62 4.13 4.20
C ALA A 78 0.71 3.94 4.93
N ARG A 79 0.83 2.85 5.68
CA ARG A 79 2.09 2.38 6.28
C ARG A 79 2.65 1.25 5.45
N THR A 80 3.87 1.42 4.96
CA THR A 80 4.64 0.34 4.33
C THR A 80 5.79 -0.09 5.27
N ALA A 81 6.47 -1.18 4.93
CA ALA A 81 7.66 -1.62 5.66
C ALA A 81 8.73 -0.52 5.78
N SER A 82 8.80 0.41 4.82
CA SER A 82 9.87 1.41 4.76
C SER A 82 9.45 2.81 5.18
N ARG A 83 8.20 3.23 4.94
CA ARG A 83 7.76 4.62 5.16
C ARG A 83 6.25 4.75 5.22
N TRP A 84 5.83 5.90 5.74
CA TRP A 84 4.47 6.43 5.57
C TRP A 84 4.29 7.02 4.18
N TYR A 85 3.06 6.99 3.69
CA TYR A 85 2.61 7.71 2.51
C TYR A 85 1.34 8.46 2.87
N ALA A 86 1.25 9.71 2.42
CA ALA A 86 -0.02 10.41 2.31
C ALA A 86 -0.73 9.91 1.03
N LEU A 87 -2.00 9.57 1.14
CA LEU A 87 -2.79 9.08 0.00
C LEU A 87 -3.48 10.25 -0.68
N GLY A 88 -3.24 10.38 -1.98
CA GLY A 88 -4.04 11.21 -2.86
C GLY A 88 -5.24 10.44 -3.38
N ARG A 89 -5.63 10.72 -4.64
CA ARG A 89 -6.75 10.03 -5.29
C ARG A 89 -6.50 8.53 -5.43
N PRO A 90 -7.50 7.65 -5.22
CA PRO A 90 -7.41 6.24 -5.57
C PRO A 90 -7.37 6.05 -7.10
N PHE A 91 -6.93 4.89 -7.56
CA PHE A 91 -6.86 4.59 -9.00
C PHE A 91 -8.25 4.54 -9.68
N SER A 92 -9.32 4.25 -8.95
CA SER A 92 -10.70 4.31 -9.45
C SER A 92 -11.07 5.69 -10.02
N ASP A 93 -10.46 6.77 -9.51
CA ASP A 93 -10.66 8.12 -10.07
C ASP A 93 -9.97 8.28 -11.43
N TYR A 94 -8.83 7.60 -11.62
CA TYR A 94 -8.16 7.55 -12.91
C TYR A 94 -8.99 6.75 -13.93
N GLU A 95 -9.56 5.61 -13.51
CA GLU A 95 -10.48 4.81 -14.34
C GLU A 95 -11.71 5.64 -14.75
N ARG A 96 -12.30 6.39 -13.82
CA ARG A 96 -13.42 7.31 -14.10
C ARG A 96 -13.06 8.39 -15.12
N THR A 97 -11.84 8.91 -15.05
CA THR A 97 -11.35 9.92 -16.00
C THR A 97 -11.25 9.33 -17.41
N ILE A 98 -10.75 8.10 -17.55
CA ILE A 98 -10.64 7.41 -18.85
C ILE A 98 -12.03 7.07 -19.39
N ALA A 99 -12.91 6.49 -18.56
CA ALA A 99 -14.27 6.13 -18.96
C ALA A 99 -15.06 7.34 -19.48
N LYS A 100 -14.96 8.48 -18.77
CA LYS A 100 -15.57 9.74 -19.21
C LYS A 100 -15.02 10.21 -20.57
N GLY A 101 -13.70 10.08 -20.78
CA GLY A 101 -13.07 10.41 -22.07
C GLY A 101 -13.55 9.52 -23.23
N LEU A 102 -14.05 8.32 -22.93
CA LEU A 102 -14.64 7.39 -23.88
C LEU A 102 -16.17 7.52 -24.00
N GLY A 103 -16.78 8.50 -23.33
CA GLY A 103 -18.24 8.72 -23.37
C GLY A 103 -19.05 7.73 -22.53
N MET A 104 -18.42 7.05 -21.56
CA MET A 104 -19.10 6.14 -20.65
C MET A 104 -19.65 6.90 -19.43
N GLU A 105 -20.86 6.55 -18.99
CA GLU A 105 -21.48 7.14 -17.78
C GLU A 105 -20.77 6.69 -16.49
N GLU A 106 -20.34 5.44 -16.44
CA GLU A 106 -19.63 4.86 -15.30
C GLU A 106 -18.40 4.08 -15.76
N ALA A 107 -17.36 4.07 -14.91
CA ALA A 107 -16.20 3.20 -15.10
C ALA A 107 -16.46 1.84 -14.45
N PRO A 108 -16.45 0.73 -15.21
CA PRO A 108 -16.45 -0.60 -14.61
C PRO A 108 -15.28 -0.77 -13.64
N SER A 109 -15.48 -1.54 -12.57
CA SER A 109 -14.36 -1.92 -11.68
C SER A 109 -13.32 -2.72 -12.47
N GLY A 110 -12.05 -2.34 -12.35
CA GLY A 110 -10.98 -2.97 -13.11
C GLY A 110 -11.06 -2.72 -14.62
N PHE A 111 -11.72 -1.64 -15.04
CA PHE A 111 -11.76 -1.23 -16.43
C PHE A 111 -10.37 -1.03 -17.02
N VAL A 112 -9.44 -0.50 -16.23
CA VAL A 112 -8.05 -0.33 -16.65
C VAL A 112 -7.21 -1.44 -16.04
N GLN A 113 -6.79 -2.38 -16.89
CA GLN A 113 -5.90 -3.47 -16.51
C GLN A 113 -4.45 -3.02 -16.70
N ILE A 114 -3.70 -2.97 -15.61
CA ILE A 114 -2.27 -2.68 -15.62
C ILE A 114 -1.54 -3.93 -15.15
N GLU A 115 -0.60 -4.40 -15.95
CA GLU A 115 0.26 -5.51 -15.55
C GLU A 115 1.36 -4.98 -14.62
N VAL A 116 1.37 -5.51 -13.39
CA VAL A 116 2.49 -5.38 -12.47
C VAL A 116 3.11 -6.77 -12.31
N PRO A 117 4.29 -7.06 -12.91
CA PRO A 117 4.84 -8.41 -12.96
C PRO A 117 4.90 -9.09 -11.59
N GLY A 118 4.25 -10.24 -11.47
CA GLY A 118 4.20 -11.03 -10.22
C GLY A 118 3.12 -10.61 -9.21
N TYR A 119 2.31 -9.60 -9.55
CA TYR A 119 1.23 -9.08 -8.74
C TYR A 119 -0.10 -9.10 -9.50
N ARG A 120 -1.20 -9.11 -8.75
CA ARG A 120 -2.56 -8.93 -9.27
C ARG A 120 -3.23 -7.78 -8.55
N PRO A 121 -4.09 -6.99 -9.22
CA PRO A 121 -4.91 -5.99 -8.56
C PRO A 121 -5.74 -6.58 -7.42
N LEU A 122 -5.90 -5.83 -6.34
CA LEU A 122 -6.78 -6.12 -5.22
C LEU A 122 -7.62 -4.88 -4.92
N ASP A 123 -8.69 -4.71 -5.70
CA ASP A 123 -9.54 -3.50 -5.63
C ASP A 123 -10.54 -3.53 -4.48
N ASP A 124 -10.80 -4.72 -3.93
CA ASP A 124 -11.60 -4.89 -2.72
C ASP A 124 -10.78 -4.48 -1.49
N LEU A 125 -11.03 -3.25 -1.00
CA LEU A 125 -10.35 -2.71 0.18
C LEU A 125 -10.72 -3.46 1.48
N SER A 126 -11.91 -4.07 1.54
CA SER A 126 -12.29 -4.88 2.71
C SER A 126 -11.47 -6.16 2.76
N LEU A 127 -11.28 -6.81 1.61
CA LEU A 127 -10.40 -7.98 1.50
C LEU A 127 -8.93 -7.60 1.75
N LEU A 128 -8.49 -6.43 1.28
CA LEU A 128 -7.16 -5.91 1.60
C LEU A 128 -6.97 -5.73 3.12
N ASP A 129 -7.92 -5.12 3.81
CA ASP A 129 -7.85 -4.91 5.25
C ASP A 129 -7.80 -6.23 6.01
N GLN A 130 -8.62 -7.20 5.63
CA GLN A 130 -8.59 -8.56 6.18
C GLN A 130 -7.22 -9.24 5.97
N LEU A 131 -6.66 -9.14 4.76
CA LEU A 131 -5.35 -9.68 4.43
C LEU A 131 -4.24 -9.04 5.29
N LEU A 132 -4.27 -7.72 5.44
CA LEU A 132 -3.31 -6.96 6.25
C LEU A 132 -3.45 -7.29 7.73
N MET A 133 -4.67 -7.46 8.25
CA MET A 133 -4.92 -7.91 9.62
C MET A 133 -4.35 -9.30 9.85
N ALA A 134 -4.74 -10.29 9.04
CA ALA A 134 -4.27 -11.66 9.16
C ALA A 134 -2.73 -11.76 9.06
N TRP A 135 -2.13 -10.98 8.15
CA TRP A 135 -0.68 -10.95 8.00
C TRP A 135 0.02 -10.36 9.23
N ARG A 136 -0.51 -9.26 9.81
CA ARG A 136 0.04 -8.66 11.03
C ARG A 136 -0.04 -9.61 12.21
N ASP A 137 -1.14 -10.31 12.37
CA ASP A 137 -1.33 -11.26 13.46
C ASP A 137 -0.38 -12.45 13.35
N ARG A 138 -0.14 -12.96 12.14
CA ARG A 138 0.86 -14.02 11.93
C ARG A 138 2.27 -13.56 12.33
N ILE A 139 2.68 -12.36 11.93
CA ILE A 139 4.01 -11.83 12.30
C ILE A 139 4.15 -11.69 13.81
N ARG A 140 3.07 -11.33 14.53
CA ARG A 140 3.06 -11.25 16.00
C ARG A 140 3.15 -12.63 16.65
N GLN A 141 2.50 -13.66 16.09
CA GLN A 141 2.52 -15.02 16.63
C GLN A 141 3.89 -15.69 16.45
N ASP A 142 4.56 -15.44 15.32
CA ASP A 142 5.92 -15.93 15.06
C ASP A 142 6.95 -15.35 16.08
N ASP A 143 6.66 -14.23 16.73
CA ASP A 143 7.51 -13.64 17.78
C ASP A 143 7.32 -14.32 19.14
N THR A 144 6.18 -14.96 19.40
CA THR A 144 5.89 -15.62 20.69
C THR A 144 6.32 -17.09 20.75
N GLY A 145 6.75 -17.67 19.62
CA GLY A 145 7.08 -19.10 19.49
C GLY A 145 8.58 -19.41 19.43
N GLY A 146 9.44 -18.48 19.82
CA GLY A 146 10.90 -18.62 19.77
C GLY A 146 11.54 -18.57 21.15
N ASP A 147 11.19 -19.54 22.00
CA ASP A 147 11.96 -19.91 23.21
C ASP A 147 12.72 -21.22 22.96
#